data_AF-A0AAF0W637-F1
#
_entry.id   AF-A0AAF0W637-F1
#
_cell.length_a   1.000
_cell.length_b   1.000
_cell.length_c   1.000
_cell.angle_alpha   90.00
_cell.angle_beta   90.00
_cell.angle_gamma   90.00
#
_symmetry.space_group_name_H-M   'P 1'
#
loop_
_entity.id
_entity.type
_entity.pdbx_description
1 polymer ?
#
loop_
_entity_poly.entity_id
_entity_poly.type
_entity_poly.pdbx_seq_one_letter_code
_entity_poly.pdbx_strand_id
1 'polypeptide(L)'
;MHRPMDEDVPAKTEEEDFNTGPLSVLMMSVKNNTQVLINCRNNKKLLGRVRAFDRHCNMVLENVREMWTELPKAGKGKKKSLPINKERFISKMFLRGDSVIIVLRNPK
;
A
#
# COMPACT_ATOMS: atom_id res chain seq x y z
N MET A 1 -21.10 -28.59 -7.48
CA MET A 1 -19.95 -29.46 -7.81
C MET A 1 -18.77 -28.98 -6.99
N HIS A 2 -18.37 -29.77 -5.99
CA HIS A 2 -17.17 -29.52 -5.18
C HIS A 2 -15.97 -29.88 -6.05
N ARG A 3 -15.04 -28.95 -6.27
CA ARG A 3 -13.79 -29.28 -6.97
C ARG A 3 -12.98 -30.22 -6.07
N PRO A 4 -12.49 -31.37 -6.57
CA PRO A 4 -11.56 -32.17 -5.80
C PRO A 4 -10.27 -31.38 -5.57
N MET A 5 -9.66 -31.52 -4.40
CA MET A 5 -8.28 -31.11 -4.19
C MET A 5 -7.41 -32.07 -4.99
N ASP A 6 -6.95 -31.64 -6.16
CA ASP A 6 -5.89 -32.32 -6.89
C ASP A 6 -4.59 -32.20 -6.06
N GLU A 7 -4.25 -33.29 -5.37
CA GLU A 7 -2.91 -33.56 -4.86
C GLU A 7 -1.96 -33.65 -6.08
N ASP A 8 -0.76 -33.04 -5.97
CA ASP A 8 0.31 -33.02 -6.99
C ASP A 8 0.25 -31.98 -8.13
N VAL A 9 -0.13 -30.74 -7.84
CA VAL A 9 0.43 -29.61 -8.61
C VAL A 9 1.78 -29.26 -7.97
N PRO A 10 2.94 -29.41 -8.66
CA PRO A 10 4.20 -28.91 -8.12
C PRO A 10 3.97 -27.45 -7.80
N ALA A 11 4.27 -27.03 -6.56
CA ALA A 11 4.04 -25.66 -6.10
C ALA A 11 4.53 -24.70 -7.19
N LYS A 12 3.60 -24.17 -7.99
CA LYS A 12 3.90 -23.06 -8.88
C LYS A 12 4.52 -22.04 -7.96
N THR A 13 5.77 -21.71 -8.23
CA THR A 13 6.59 -20.96 -7.30
C THR A 13 5.79 -19.70 -6.95
N GLU A 14 5.62 -19.38 -5.66
CA GLU A 14 4.80 -18.21 -5.23
C GLU A 14 5.24 -16.93 -6.00
N GLU A 15 6.52 -16.89 -6.40
CA GLU A 15 7.12 -15.92 -7.32
C GLU A 15 6.53 -15.87 -8.74
N GLU A 16 6.19 -17.00 -9.36
CA GLU A 16 5.52 -17.08 -10.65
C GLU A 16 4.12 -16.46 -10.58
N ASP A 17 3.37 -16.78 -9.52
CA ASP A 17 2.05 -16.20 -9.27
C ASP A 17 2.14 -14.69 -8.99
N PHE A 18 3.24 -14.21 -8.40
CA PHE A 18 3.49 -12.77 -8.27
C PHE A 18 3.89 -12.12 -9.60
N ASN A 19 4.56 -12.84 -10.51
CA ASN A 19 4.97 -12.30 -11.81
C ASN A 19 3.79 -12.20 -12.78
N THR A 20 2.82 -13.11 -12.70
CA THR A 20 1.62 -13.12 -13.56
C THR A 20 0.35 -12.89 -12.75
N GLY A 21 -0.13 -11.65 -12.69
CA GLY A 21 -1.38 -11.33 -11.98
C GLY A 21 -1.44 -9.90 -11.44
N PRO A 22 -2.45 -9.56 -10.62
CA PRO A 22 -2.62 -8.21 -10.07
C PRO A 22 -1.47 -7.78 -9.14
N LEU A 23 -0.81 -8.73 -8.45
CA LEU A 23 0.34 -8.45 -7.59
C LEU A 23 1.63 -8.15 -8.38
N SER A 24 1.66 -8.40 -9.69
CA SER A 24 2.81 -8.07 -10.55
C SER A 24 3.16 -6.58 -10.50
N VAL A 25 2.20 -5.70 -10.23
CA VAL A 25 2.43 -4.26 -10.03
C VAL A 25 3.38 -4.01 -8.85
N LEU A 26 3.22 -4.74 -7.74
CA LEU A 26 4.11 -4.66 -6.58
C LEU A 26 5.47 -5.30 -6.87
N MET A 27 5.48 -6.45 -7.55
CA MET A 27 6.71 -7.14 -7.94
C MET A 27 7.60 -6.26 -8.83
N MET A 28 7.00 -5.63 -9.86
CA MET A 28 7.69 -4.66 -10.70
C MET A 28 8.14 -3.43 -9.90
N SER A 29 7.37 -3.00 -8.89
CA SER A 29 7.73 -1.86 -8.07
C SER A 29 8.95 -2.12 -7.19
N VAL A 30 9.09 -3.34 -6.66
CA VAL A 30 10.29 -3.78 -5.93
C VAL A 30 11.48 -3.89 -6.88
N LYS A 31 11.33 -4.61 -8.00
CA LYS A 31 12.41 -4.81 -8.99
C LYS A 31 12.96 -3.49 -9.56
N ASN A 32 12.07 -2.58 -9.93
CA ASN A 32 12.46 -1.30 -10.54
C ASN A 32 12.71 -0.20 -9.49
N ASN A 33 12.58 -0.54 -8.20
CA ASN A 33 12.67 0.40 -7.09
C ASN A 33 11.79 1.65 -7.32
N THR A 34 10.60 1.50 -7.93
CA THR A 34 9.73 2.64 -8.27
C THR A 34 8.94 3.11 -7.05
N GLN A 35 8.58 4.39 -7.04
CA GLN A 35 7.69 4.91 -6.01
C GLN A 35 6.26 4.43 -6.24
N VAL A 36 5.57 4.12 -5.15
CA VAL A 36 4.16 3.76 -5.12
C VAL A 36 3.39 4.72 -4.22
N LEU A 37 2.16 5.01 -4.62
CA LEU A 37 1.17 5.69 -3.79
C LEU A 37 0.18 4.66 -3.28
N ILE A 38 0.07 4.55 -1.96
CA ILE A 38 -0.81 3.61 -1.27
C ILE A 38 -1.88 4.41 -0.53
N ASN A 39 -3.16 4.14 -0.81
CA ASN A 39 -4.25 4.70 -0.04
C ASN A 39 -4.68 3.73 1.05
N CYS A 40 -4.69 4.18 2.30
CA CYS A 40 -5.00 3.35 3.47
C CYS A 40 -6.43 3.57 3.96
N ARG A 41 -6.98 2.58 4.66
CA ARG A 41 -8.35 2.59 5.22
C ARG A 41 -8.62 3.71 6.22
N ASN A 42 -7.58 4.22 6.88
CA ASN A 42 -7.67 5.37 7.79
C ASN A 42 -7.63 6.73 7.07
N ASN A 43 -7.86 6.74 5.75
CA ASN A 43 -7.82 7.94 4.89
C ASN A 43 -6.46 8.65 4.87
N LYS A 44 -5.38 7.93 5.20
CA LYS A 44 -4.00 8.38 5.02
C LYS A 44 -3.45 7.85 3.70
N LYS A 45 -2.60 8.66 3.08
CA LYS A 45 -1.89 8.29 1.84
C LYS A 45 -0.41 8.11 2.14
N LEU A 46 0.19 7.03 1.66
CA LEU A 46 1.62 6.74 1.81
C LEU A 46 2.26 6.85 0.43
N LEU A 47 3.26 7.70 0.29
CA LEU A 47 4.14 7.72 -0.87
C LEU A 47 5.49 7.18 -0.45
N GLY A 48 5.93 6.06 -1.02
CA GLY A 48 7.16 5.39 -0.60
C GLY A 48 7.68 4.41 -1.65
N ARG A 49 8.69 3.63 -1.28
CA ARG A 49 9.23 2.54 -2.12
C ARG A 49 9.04 1.22 -1.41
N VAL A 50 8.53 0.22 -2.12
CA VAL A 50 8.34 -1.14 -1.60
C VAL A 50 9.68 -1.88 -1.68
N ARG A 51 10.09 -2.51 -0.59
CA ARG A 51 11.26 -3.38 -0.52
C ARG A 51 10.92 -4.86 -0.53
N ALA A 52 9.80 -5.20 0.11
CA ALA A 52 9.26 -6.55 0.13
C ALA A 52 7.75 -6.49 0.28
N PHE A 53 7.05 -7.51 -0.19
CA PHE A 53 5.63 -7.71 0.02
C PHE A 53 5.32 -9.21 0.13
N ASP A 54 4.11 -9.55 0.56
CA ASP A 54 3.61 -10.94 0.60
C ASP A 54 2.22 -11.08 -0.05
N ARG A 55 1.68 -12.31 -0.02
CA ARG A 55 0.34 -12.65 -0.54
C ARG A 55 -0.81 -11.89 0.11
N HIS A 56 -0.62 -11.38 1.33
CA HIS A 56 -1.62 -10.63 2.07
C HIS A 56 -1.53 -9.12 1.82
N CYS A 57 -0.63 -8.70 0.92
CA CYS A 57 -0.29 -7.30 0.69
C CYS A 57 0.32 -6.62 1.94
N ASN A 58 0.91 -7.38 2.86
CA ASN A 58 1.82 -6.77 3.84
C ASN A 58 3.04 -6.25 3.09
N MET A 59 3.58 -5.10 3.50
CA MET A 59 4.67 -4.44 2.78
C MET A 59 5.73 -3.91 3.73
N VAL A 60 6.99 -4.08 3.34
CA VAL A 60 8.13 -3.34 3.92
C VAL A 60 8.39 -2.15 3.01
N LEU A 61 8.28 -0.95 3.56
CA LEU A 61 8.43 0.31 2.84
C LEU A 61 9.64 1.09 3.34
N GLU A 62 10.27 1.83 2.45
CA GLU A 62 11.33 2.79 2.76
C GLU A 62 11.04 4.19 2.21
N ASN A 63 11.62 5.19 2.88
CA ASN A 63 11.51 6.61 2.53
C ASN A 63 10.04 7.03 2.36
N VAL A 64 9.22 6.71 3.37
CA VAL A 64 7.77 6.88 3.32
C VAL A 64 7.41 8.30 3.74
N ARG A 65 6.65 8.99 2.88
CA ARG A 65 5.94 10.22 3.21
C ARG A 65 4.48 9.87 3.46
N GLU A 66 4.06 9.90 4.71
CA GLU A 66 2.65 9.75 5.10
C GLU A 66 1.98 11.12 5.04
N MET A 67 0.84 11.21 4.36
CA MET A 67 0.08 12.44 4.16
C MET A 67 -1.36 12.23 4.62
N TRP A 68 -1.91 13.18 5.37
CA TRP A 68 -3.30 13.19 5.80
C TRP A 68 -3.84 14.61 5.91
N THR A 69 -5.16 14.74 5.87
CA THR A 69 -5.83 16.02 6.07
C THR A 69 -6.49 16.03 7.44
N GLU A 70 -6.14 17.01 8.27
CA GLU A 70 -6.85 17.27 9.52
C GLU A 70 -7.92 18.33 9.30
N LEU A 71 -9.09 18.08 9.86
CA LEU A 71 -10.16 19.05 9.98
C LEU A 71 -10.12 19.59 11.41
N PRO A 72 -9.60 20.82 11.62
CA PRO A 72 -9.58 21.38 12.96
C PRO A 72 -11.00 21.49 13.49
N LYS A 73 -11.19 21.30 14.79
CA LYS A 73 -12.48 21.61 15.41
C LYS A 73 -12.56 23.12 15.54
N ALA A 74 -13.45 23.75 14.78
CA ALA A 74 -13.76 25.16 14.98
C ALA A 74 -14.36 25.34 16.38
N GLY A 75 -13.91 26.36 17.13
CA GLY A 75 -14.54 26.74 18.38
C GLY A 75 -16.01 27.11 18.17
N LYS A 76 -16.86 26.94 19.20
CA LYS A 76 -18.30 27.27 19.15
C LYS A 76 -18.49 28.68 18.53
N GLY A 77 -19.26 28.76 17.45
CA GLY A 77 -19.61 30.02 16.78
C GLY A 77 -18.67 30.50 15.66
N LYS A 78 -17.54 29.81 15.37
CA LYS A 78 -16.68 30.16 14.24
C LYS A 78 -16.99 29.29 13.01
N LYS A 79 -16.87 29.89 11.81
CA LYS A 79 -16.98 29.17 10.52
C LYS A 79 -16.06 27.94 10.53
N LYS A 80 -16.50 26.84 9.88
CA LYS A 80 -15.72 25.61 9.72
C LYS A 80 -14.29 25.96 9.31
N SER A 81 -13.31 25.52 10.09
CA SER A 81 -11.90 25.73 9.78
C SER A 81 -11.52 25.00 8.50
N LEU A 82 -10.63 25.61 7.73
CA LEU A 82 -10.14 25.03 6.48
C LEU A 82 -9.41 23.70 6.75
N PRO A 83 -9.53 22.70 5.86
CA PRO A 83 -8.75 21.48 5.95
C PRO A 83 -7.26 21.78 5.90
N ILE A 84 -6.49 21.22 6.84
CA ILE A 84 -5.04 21.39 6.92
C ILE A 84 -4.37 20.10 6.48
N ASN A 85 -3.54 20.17 5.44
CA ASN A 85 -2.73 19.03 5.01
C ASN A 85 -1.50 18.90 5.91
N LYS A 86 -1.31 17.72 6.48
CA LYS A 86 -0.14 17.36 7.27
C LYS A 86 0.59 16.20 6.63
N GLU A 87 1.88 16.15 6.93
CA GLU A 87 2.73 15.05 6.52
C GLU A 87 3.79 14.73 7.55
N ARG A 88 4.29 13.50 7.49
CA ARG A 88 5.48 13.07 8.23
C ARG A 88 6.32 12.15 7.38
N PHE A 89 7.62 12.16 7.65
CA PHE A 89 8.58 11.26 7.03
C PHE A 89 8.90 10.07 7.95
N ILE A 90 8.97 8.88 7.37
CA ILE A 90 9.30 7.63 8.05
C ILE A 90 10.34 6.90 7.21
N SER A 91 11.55 6.73 7.73
CA SER A 91 12.67 6.13 6.98
C SER A 91 12.41 4.68 6.58
N LYS A 92 11.87 3.87 7.51
CA LYS A 92 11.51 2.45 7.30
C LYS A 92 10.18 2.18 7.99
N MET A 93 9.28 1.45 7.33
CA MET A 93 7.94 1.18 7.82
C MET A 93 7.49 -0.22 7.42
N PHE A 94 6.90 -0.96 8.36
CA PHE A 94 6.11 -2.14 8.04
C PHE A 94 4.63 -1.75 7.96
N LEU A 95 3.97 -2.10 6.86
CA LEU A 95 2.56 -1.86 6.60
C LEU A 95 1.82 -3.20 6.51
N ARG A 96 0.76 -3.34 7.30
CA ARG A 96 -0.12 -4.51 7.24
C ARG A 96 -1.13 -4.38 6.10
N GLY A 97 -1.35 -5.46 5.35
CA GLY A 97 -2.15 -5.48 4.13
C GLY A 97 -3.64 -5.19 4.33
N ASP A 98 -4.19 -5.51 5.50
CA ASP A 98 -5.59 -5.19 5.86
C ASP A 98 -5.90 -3.68 5.79
N SER A 99 -4.87 -2.84 5.94
CA SER A 99 -4.99 -1.38 5.87
C SER A 99 -4.98 -0.83 4.46
N VAL A 100 -4.56 -1.61 3.46
CA VAL A 100 -4.40 -1.17 2.06
C VAL A 100 -5.74 -1.22 1.34
N ILE A 101 -6.09 -0.15 0.62
CA ILE A 101 -7.26 -0.13 -0.27
C ILE A 101 -6.82 -0.21 -1.74
N ILE A 102 -5.91 0.68 -2.13
CA ILE A 102 -5.44 0.77 -3.52
C ILE A 102 -3.96 1.11 -3.53
N VAL A 103 -3.24 0.49 -4.47
CA VAL A 103 -1.84 0.77 -4.75
C VAL A 103 -1.74 1.27 -6.18
N LEU A 104 -1.14 2.45 -6.35
CA LEU A 104 -0.81 3.00 -7.66
C LEU A 104 0.70 3.05 -7.80
N ARG A 105 1.20 2.49 -8.90
CA ARG A 105 2.58 2.69 -9.31
C ARG A 105 2.71 4.07 -9.93
N ASN A 106 3.73 4.84 -9.53
CA ASN A 106 4.01 6.12 -10.16
C ASN A 106 4.55 5.87 -11.59
N PRO A 107 3.88 6.37 -12.66
CA PRO A 107 4.42 6.32 -14.00
C PRO A 107 5.64 7.26 -14.04
N LYS A 108 6.84 6.67 -13.99
CA LYS A 108 8.07 7.33 -14.37
C LYS A 108 8.45 6.85 -15.76
#